data_AF-A0A7W1FLA9-F1
#
_entry.id   AF-A0A7W1FLA9-F1
#
_cell.length_a   1.000
_cell.length_b   1.000
_cell.length_c   1.000
_cell.angle_alpha   90.00
_cell.angle_beta   90.00
_cell.angle_gamma   90.00
#
_symmetry.space_group_name_H-M   'P 1'
#
loop_
_entity.id
_entity.type
_entity.pdbx_description
1 polymer ?
#
loop_
_entity_poly.entity_id
_entity_poly.type
_entity_poly.pdbx_seq_one_letter_code
_entity_poly.pdbx_strand_id
1 'polypeptide(L)'
;MRPTTVVKRDGQLVPFDVVRIAHAVTRAQHAVGIEDRAQAEELARVVLEHLERACDQPSLGIEDVQDAVIHVLQESGNYEVAIAYTRYRDARERFRRARRVLGENSAAPHLSVVDPDGRRRPWDRVWLRELLVNRYGIDVKAADDAILQVEANLADSSMTEMSTPLLLSLVDAALVRCGMHDIAAERAPLRVERALARRLLHSTSDGQQAVVGCGRAALEQLSLAEKLPQQVTALYSRGRLWVDGFDDPRRGSHTVATVDGTSNPWQVLTQAFSLAAEAKRHWRRMSLVLPPSILGHLERGATTLVQPITALAHLAFIYLYCDGRTPLLSRWPFPDGRVSIATYNDDFLLLRQLQEMRLPLLSGPHLMQGNYRGRVTVESAINAQGLEGEYSQMDSLALALVTAVRLRLTQLGDSPVFTGGELRFAIFGLPLNSPSNEYLERQVVQEGLRSGLTLSRGSHLTEEACVHLGRLLE
;
A
#
# COMPACT_ATOMS: atom_id res chain seq x y z
N MET A 1 -39.16 27.35 13.86
CA MET A 1 -40.14 27.08 12.77
C MET A 1 -39.52 26.09 11.78
N ARG A 2 -40.26 25.22 11.07
CA ARG A 2 -39.65 24.26 10.13
C ARG A 2 -39.24 24.94 8.81
N PRO A 3 -37.95 24.96 8.43
CA PRO A 3 -37.52 25.59 7.19
C PRO A 3 -38.07 24.82 5.98
N THR A 4 -38.57 25.57 5.00
CA THR A 4 -39.22 25.02 3.79
C THR A 4 -38.40 25.29 2.53
N THR A 5 -37.64 26.39 2.52
CA THR A 5 -36.83 26.80 1.37
C THR A 5 -35.43 27.26 1.79
N VAL A 6 -34.49 27.12 0.86
CA VAL A 6 -33.11 27.61 0.97
C VAL A 6 -32.85 28.59 -0.16
N VAL A 7 -32.37 29.78 0.18
CA VAL A 7 -31.86 30.80 -0.73
C VAL A 7 -30.41 30.46 -1.04
N LYS A 8 -30.16 30.06 -2.28
CA LYS A 8 -28.80 29.87 -2.79
C LYS A 8 -28.10 31.22 -2.96
N ARG A 9 -26.76 31.20 -3.06
CA ARG A 9 -25.94 32.40 -3.24
C ARG A 9 -26.17 33.16 -4.56
N ASP A 10 -26.83 32.54 -5.54
CA ASP A 10 -27.26 33.16 -6.80
C ASP A 10 -28.65 33.81 -6.69
N GLY A 11 -29.26 33.78 -5.50
CA GLY A 11 -30.60 34.29 -5.22
C GLY A 11 -31.72 33.28 -5.53
N GLN A 12 -31.40 32.10 -6.07
CA GLN A 12 -32.40 31.10 -6.40
C GLN A 12 -32.97 30.44 -5.12
N LEU A 13 -34.30 30.39 -5.01
CA LEU A 13 -35.01 29.63 -3.99
C LEU A 13 -35.13 28.16 -4.40
N VAL A 14 -34.73 27.25 -3.52
CA VAL A 14 -34.93 25.80 -3.69
C VAL A 14 -35.58 25.19 -2.45
N PRO A 15 -36.30 24.05 -2.58
CA PRO A 15 -36.85 23.34 -1.43
C PRO A 15 -35.76 22.91 -0.45
N PHE A 16 -36.04 23.03 0.85
CA PHE A 16 -35.21 22.48 1.91
C PHE A 16 -35.29 20.95 1.89
N ASP A 17 -34.14 20.27 1.92
CA ASP A 17 -34.06 18.81 1.88
C ASP A 17 -32.95 18.32 2.82
N VAL A 18 -33.35 17.62 3.88
CA VAL A 18 -32.44 17.06 4.89
C VAL A 18 -31.54 15.97 4.32
N VAL A 19 -31.98 15.26 3.26
CA VAL A 19 -31.19 14.21 2.61
C VAL A 19 -29.92 14.78 1.99
N ARG A 20 -29.98 16.02 1.49
CA ARG A 20 -28.80 16.74 0.97
C ARG A 20 -27.78 17.05 2.07
N ILE A 21 -28.24 17.31 3.29
CA ILE A 21 -27.36 17.52 4.45
C ILE A 21 -26.69 16.19 4.79
N ALA A 22 -27.44 15.10 4.88
CA ALA A 22 -26.89 13.76 5.14
C ALA A 22 -25.83 13.37 4.10
N HIS A 23 -26.07 13.60 2.81
CA HIS A 23 -25.08 13.35 1.75
C HIS A 23 -23.82 14.23 1.87
N ALA A 24 -23.96 15.47 2.34
CA ALA A 24 -22.81 16.35 2.56
C ALA A 24 -21.96 15.89 3.75
N VAL A 25 -22.61 15.47 4.85
CA VAL A 25 -21.94 14.88 6.02
C VAL A 25 -21.27 13.56 5.66
N THR A 26 -21.95 12.68 4.91
CA THR A 26 -21.39 11.40 4.44
C THR A 26 -20.08 11.61 3.67
N ARG A 27 -20.04 12.60 2.77
CA ARG A 27 -18.80 12.93 2.03
C ARG A 27 -17.68 13.44 2.94
N ALA A 28 -18.02 14.20 3.98
CA ALA A 28 -17.03 14.66 4.97
C ALA A 28 -16.50 13.50 5.83
N GLN A 29 -17.35 12.53 6.20
CA GLN A 29 -16.93 11.30 6.89
C GLN A 29 -15.99 10.46 6.02
N HIS A 30 -16.33 10.23 4.74
CA HIS A 30 -15.47 9.49 3.82
C HIS A 30 -14.09 10.12 3.69
N ALA A 31 -14.01 11.45 3.66
CA ALA A 31 -12.74 12.18 3.58
C ALA A 31 -11.82 11.97 4.79
N VAL A 32 -12.35 11.51 5.92
CA VAL A 32 -11.59 11.14 7.13
C VAL A 32 -11.55 9.63 7.37
N GLY A 33 -11.99 8.81 6.40
CA GLY A 33 -11.97 7.35 6.50
C GLY A 33 -13.08 6.76 7.37
N ILE A 34 -14.11 7.54 7.73
CA ILE A 34 -15.30 7.07 8.43
C ILE A 34 -16.36 6.68 7.40
N GLU A 35 -16.93 5.50 7.53
CA GLU A 35 -17.93 4.95 6.60
C GLU A 35 -19.21 4.57 7.37
N ASP A 36 -19.81 5.56 8.06
CA ASP A 36 -21.02 5.38 8.87
C ASP A 36 -22.18 6.28 8.38
N ARG A 37 -22.94 5.72 7.44
CA ARG A 37 -24.09 6.40 6.84
C ARG A 37 -25.24 6.62 7.83
N ALA A 38 -25.43 5.72 8.80
CA ALA A 38 -26.50 5.86 9.80
C ALA A 38 -26.22 7.07 10.69
N GLN A 39 -24.97 7.23 11.13
CA GLN A 39 -24.53 8.41 11.87
C GLN A 39 -24.71 9.70 11.05
N ALA A 40 -24.43 9.68 9.75
CA ALA A 40 -24.62 10.86 8.89
C ALA A 40 -26.08 11.31 8.81
N GLU A 41 -27.01 10.36 8.72
CA GLU A 41 -28.45 10.62 8.69
C GLU A 41 -28.96 11.14 10.03
N GLU A 42 -28.44 10.62 11.15
CA GLU A 42 -28.76 11.11 12.49
C GLU A 42 -28.25 12.54 12.70
N LEU A 43 -26.98 12.82 12.36
CA LEU A 43 -26.41 14.16 12.41
C LEU A 43 -27.21 15.15 11.55
N ALA A 44 -27.68 14.74 10.37
CA ALA A 44 -28.52 15.59 9.53
C ALA A 44 -29.88 15.94 10.18
N ARG A 45 -30.47 15.03 10.95
CA ARG A 45 -31.67 15.31 11.75
C ARG A 45 -31.38 16.28 12.88
N VAL A 46 -30.25 16.12 13.57
CA VAL A 46 -29.82 17.06 14.63
C VAL A 46 -29.60 18.46 14.05
N VAL A 47 -29.03 18.58 12.84
CA VAL A 47 -28.93 19.86 12.12
C VAL A 47 -30.31 20.46 11.84
N LEU A 48 -31.27 19.66 11.39
CA LEU A 48 -32.64 20.14 11.18
C LEU A 48 -33.25 20.66 12.50
N GLU A 49 -33.12 19.92 13.60
CA GLU A 49 -33.63 20.38 14.89
C GLU A 49 -32.95 21.67 15.36
N HIS A 50 -31.64 21.81 15.13
CA HIS A 50 -30.90 23.02 15.45
C HIS A 50 -31.45 24.22 14.65
N LEU A 51 -31.64 24.05 13.34
CA LEU A 51 -32.23 25.08 12.48
C LEU A 51 -33.67 25.42 12.87
N GLU A 52 -34.48 24.44 13.26
CA GLU A 52 -35.86 24.65 13.71
C GLU A 52 -35.96 25.52 14.96
N ARG A 53 -34.95 25.45 15.84
CA ARG A 53 -34.84 26.26 17.07
C ARG A 53 -34.22 27.64 16.81
N ALA A 54 -33.26 27.72 15.90
CA ALA A 54 -32.52 28.95 15.62
C ALA A 54 -33.24 29.90 14.65
N CYS A 55 -34.20 29.41 13.87
CA CYS A 55 -34.78 30.17 12.76
C CYS A 55 -36.26 30.52 12.94
N ASP A 56 -36.54 31.81 12.81
CA ASP A 56 -37.89 32.41 12.88
C ASP A 56 -38.54 32.59 11.50
N GLN A 57 -37.83 32.26 10.42
CA GLN A 57 -38.28 32.43 9.04
C GLN A 57 -38.36 31.10 8.28
N PRO A 58 -39.29 30.95 7.32
CA PRO A 58 -39.44 29.73 6.53
C PRO A 58 -38.34 29.55 5.46
N SER A 59 -37.58 30.59 5.15
CA SER A 59 -36.50 30.62 4.16
C SER A 59 -35.15 30.88 4.83
N LEU A 60 -34.13 30.08 4.49
CA LEU A 60 -32.77 30.20 5.05
C LEU A 60 -31.73 30.50 3.98
N GLY A 61 -30.68 31.23 4.34
CA GLY A 61 -29.48 31.30 3.52
C GLY A 61 -28.76 29.95 3.49
N ILE A 62 -28.15 29.62 2.36
CA ILE A 62 -27.31 28.42 2.27
C ILE A 62 -26.12 28.46 3.23
N GLU A 63 -25.65 29.64 3.64
CA GLU A 63 -24.59 29.79 4.65
C GLU A 63 -25.08 29.40 6.04
N ASP A 64 -26.29 29.81 6.41
CA ASP A 64 -26.87 29.50 7.72
C ASP A 64 -27.00 27.98 7.92
N VAL A 65 -27.41 27.27 6.86
CA VAL A 65 -27.46 25.80 6.86
C VAL A 65 -26.06 25.21 7.00
N GLN A 66 -25.05 25.76 6.33
CA GLN A 66 -23.67 25.26 6.41
C GLN A 66 -23.04 25.49 7.78
N ASP A 67 -23.29 26.64 8.40
CA ASP A 67 -22.79 26.96 9.74
C ASP A 67 -23.46 26.06 10.80
N ALA A 68 -24.76 25.79 10.65
CA ALA A 68 -25.46 24.83 11.52
C ALA A 68 -24.88 23.41 11.41
N VAL A 69 -24.50 22.95 10.22
CA VAL A 69 -23.83 21.65 10.03
C VAL A 69 -22.50 21.60 10.77
N ILE A 70 -21.65 22.63 10.63
CA ILE A 70 -20.34 22.69 11.28
C ILE A 70 -20.51 22.69 12.80
N HIS A 71 -21.44 23.49 13.32
CA HIS A 71 -21.72 23.58 14.76
C HIS A 71 -22.16 22.23 15.34
N VAL A 72 -23.12 21.55 14.70
CA VAL A 72 -23.60 20.24 15.16
C VAL A 72 -22.50 19.18 15.13
N LEU A 73 -21.65 19.17 14.10
CA LEU A 73 -20.53 18.24 14.03
C LEU A 73 -19.54 18.45 15.19
N GLN A 74 -19.25 19.70 15.55
CA GLN A 74 -18.36 20.04 16.66
C GLN A 74 -18.96 19.68 18.03
N GLU A 75 -20.22 20.04 18.27
CA GLU A 75 -20.97 19.74 19.51
C GLU A 75 -21.10 18.22 19.74
N SER A 76 -21.26 17.46 18.66
CA SER A 76 -21.39 15.99 18.72
C SER A 76 -20.04 15.27 18.83
N GLY A 77 -18.92 15.99 19.00
CA GLY A 77 -17.57 15.42 19.12
C GLY A 77 -16.95 14.94 17.81
N ASN A 78 -17.58 15.18 16.66
CA ASN A 78 -17.09 14.77 15.33
C ASN A 78 -16.13 15.83 14.74
N TYR A 79 -15.09 16.17 15.49
CA TYR A 79 -14.18 17.27 15.15
C TYR A 79 -13.45 17.08 13.81
N GLU A 80 -12.98 15.86 13.52
CA GLU A 80 -12.28 15.56 12.26
C GLU A 80 -13.21 15.74 11.05
N VAL A 81 -14.46 15.29 11.17
CA VAL A 81 -15.50 15.46 10.14
C VAL A 81 -15.83 16.94 9.95
N ALA A 82 -15.93 17.72 11.04
CA ALA A 82 -16.17 19.17 10.97
C ALA A 82 -15.04 19.91 10.23
N ILE A 83 -13.79 19.54 10.49
CA ILE A 83 -12.61 20.09 9.81
C ILE A 83 -12.65 19.73 8.32
N ALA A 84 -12.93 18.47 7.98
CA ALA A 84 -13.06 18.02 6.59
C ALA A 84 -14.18 18.77 5.85
N TYR A 85 -15.34 18.93 6.49
CA TYR A 85 -16.47 19.68 5.93
C TYR A 85 -16.11 21.15 5.69
N THR A 86 -15.46 21.81 6.67
CA THR A 86 -15.01 23.21 6.55
C THR A 86 -14.03 23.37 5.39
N ARG A 87 -13.04 22.47 5.27
CA ARG A 87 -12.09 22.46 4.15
C ARG A 87 -12.79 22.30 2.80
N TYR A 88 -13.78 21.41 2.72
CA TYR A 88 -14.59 21.22 1.52
C TYR A 88 -15.38 22.49 1.15
N ARG A 89 -16.04 23.12 2.13
CA ARG A 89 -16.75 24.40 1.96
C ARG A 89 -15.82 25.47 1.40
N ASP A 90 -14.67 25.67 2.03
CA ASP A 90 -13.66 26.66 1.63
C ASP A 90 -13.13 26.40 0.23
N ALA A 91 -12.84 25.14 -0.12
CA ALA A 91 -12.43 24.77 -1.48
C ALA A 91 -13.50 25.14 -2.51
N ARG A 92 -14.78 24.84 -2.23
CA ARG A 92 -15.90 25.17 -3.13
C ARG A 92 -16.18 26.67 -3.18
N GLU A 93 -15.90 27.43 -2.13
CA GLU A 93 -15.92 28.89 -2.17
C GLU A 93 -14.83 29.45 -3.09
N ARG A 94 -13.58 29.00 -2.90
CA ARG A 94 -12.43 29.44 -3.71
C ARG A 94 -12.67 29.14 -5.18
N PHE A 95 -13.18 27.95 -5.48
CA PHE A 95 -13.57 27.58 -6.85
C PHE A 95 -14.61 28.54 -7.44
N ARG A 96 -15.68 28.83 -6.69
CA ARG A 96 -16.73 29.76 -7.16
C ARG A 96 -16.20 31.18 -7.36
N ARG A 97 -15.30 31.66 -6.49
CA ARG A 97 -14.63 32.96 -6.64
C ARG A 97 -13.75 32.96 -7.88
N ALA A 98 -12.92 31.93 -8.06
CA ALA A 98 -12.08 31.77 -9.24
C ALA A 98 -12.91 31.78 -10.53
N ARG A 99 -14.01 31.02 -10.58
CA ARG A 99 -14.92 31.00 -11.73
C ARG A 99 -15.54 32.37 -12.06
N ARG A 100 -15.88 33.19 -11.04
CA ARG A 100 -16.37 34.56 -11.27
C ARG A 100 -15.31 35.49 -11.84
N VAL A 101 -14.05 35.33 -11.41
CA VAL A 101 -12.90 36.13 -11.89
C VAL A 101 -12.49 35.72 -13.30
N LEU A 102 -12.53 34.42 -13.60
CA LEU A 102 -12.10 33.86 -14.88
C LEU A 102 -13.10 34.15 -16.02
N GLY A 103 -14.39 34.37 -15.70
CA GLY A 103 -15.44 34.61 -16.67
C GLY A 103 -15.70 33.43 -17.61
N GLU A 104 -16.82 33.43 -18.33
CA GLU A 104 -17.13 32.39 -19.33
C GLU A 104 -16.34 32.57 -20.66
N ASN A 105 -15.68 33.73 -20.82
CA ASN A 105 -15.00 34.17 -22.04
C ASN A 105 -13.46 34.07 -22.00
N SER A 106 -12.88 33.21 -21.14
CA SER A 106 -11.44 32.94 -21.24
C SER A 106 -11.12 32.42 -22.63
N ALA A 107 -10.14 33.02 -23.31
CA ALA A 107 -9.73 32.58 -24.64
C ALA A 107 -9.14 31.17 -24.53
N ALA A 108 -9.51 30.29 -25.47
CA ALA A 108 -8.92 28.96 -25.52
C ALA A 108 -7.39 29.07 -25.61
N PRO A 109 -6.62 28.31 -24.81
CA PRO A 109 -5.17 28.35 -24.87
C PRO A 109 -4.71 27.96 -26.28
N HIS A 110 -3.74 28.72 -26.80
CA HIS A 110 -3.10 28.43 -28.07
C HIS A 110 -2.07 27.30 -27.91
N LEU A 111 -2.58 26.10 -27.62
CA LEU A 111 -1.84 24.92 -27.21
C LEU A 111 -2.26 23.72 -28.05
N SER A 112 -1.32 22.84 -28.39
CA SER A 112 -1.61 21.51 -28.91
C SER A 112 -1.37 20.42 -27.88
N VAL A 113 -2.29 19.47 -27.77
CA VAL A 113 -2.16 18.25 -26.98
C VAL A 113 -1.50 17.16 -27.83
N VAL A 114 -0.46 16.53 -27.29
CA VAL A 114 0.34 15.50 -27.96
C VAL A 114 0.13 14.15 -27.28
N ASP A 115 -0.44 13.20 -28.00
CA ASP A 115 -0.68 11.84 -27.53
C ASP A 115 0.62 11.01 -27.49
N PRO A 116 0.68 9.92 -26.69
CA PRO A 116 1.89 9.08 -26.60
C PRO A 116 2.32 8.43 -27.92
N ASP A 117 1.41 8.28 -28.88
CA ASP A 117 1.68 7.81 -30.24
C ASP A 117 2.23 8.89 -31.18
N GLY A 118 2.38 10.13 -30.68
CA GLY A 118 2.88 11.29 -31.42
C GLY A 118 1.79 12.09 -32.13
N ARG A 119 0.52 11.66 -32.08
CA ARG A 119 -0.59 12.42 -32.68
C ARG A 119 -0.74 13.77 -31.99
N ARG A 120 -0.93 14.82 -32.78
CA ARG A 120 -1.13 16.20 -32.31
C ARG A 120 -2.57 16.63 -32.52
N ARG A 121 -3.17 17.24 -31.50
CA ARG A 121 -4.54 17.76 -31.50
C ARG A 121 -4.51 19.21 -31.01
N PRO A 122 -5.11 20.19 -31.72
CA PRO A 122 -5.28 21.52 -31.16
C PRO A 122 -6.19 21.46 -29.92
N TRP A 123 -6.06 22.43 -29.02
CA TRP A 123 -6.93 22.53 -27.84
C TRP A 123 -8.40 22.56 -28.25
N ASP A 124 -9.19 21.64 -27.69
CA ASP A 124 -10.61 21.50 -27.97
C ASP A 124 -11.38 21.17 -26.68
N ARG A 125 -12.21 22.13 -26.24
CA ARG A 125 -13.06 22.02 -25.05
C ARG A 125 -14.11 20.90 -25.20
N VAL A 126 -14.65 20.72 -26.40
CA VAL A 126 -15.71 19.74 -26.65
C VAL A 126 -15.13 18.34 -26.50
N TRP A 127 -13.98 18.09 -27.14
CA TRP A 127 -13.26 16.85 -26.97
C TRP A 127 -12.89 16.56 -25.52
N LEU A 128 -12.36 17.55 -24.78
CA LEU A 128 -11.98 17.36 -23.39
C LEU A 128 -13.22 17.08 -22.51
N ARG A 129 -14.34 17.77 -22.75
CA ARG A 129 -15.60 17.50 -22.06
C ARG A 129 -16.09 16.09 -22.33
N GLU A 130 -16.13 15.66 -23.59
CA GLU A 130 -16.54 14.30 -23.96
C GLU A 130 -15.63 13.24 -23.33
N LEU A 131 -14.32 13.50 -23.27
CA LEU A 131 -13.36 12.65 -22.57
C LEU A 131 -13.73 12.55 -21.08
N LEU A 132 -13.96 13.67 -20.39
CA LEU A 132 -14.31 13.70 -18.95
C LEU A 132 -15.65 13.03 -18.66
N VAL A 133 -16.67 13.28 -19.48
CA VAL A 133 -18.01 12.72 -19.27
C VAL A 133 -18.06 11.25 -19.66
N ASN A 134 -17.71 10.91 -20.90
CA ASN A 134 -17.96 9.57 -21.44
C ASN A 134 -16.94 8.54 -20.96
N ARG A 135 -15.66 8.92 -20.91
CA ARG A 135 -14.61 7.97 -20.51
C ARG A 135 -14.51 7.82 -19.01
N TYR A 136 -14.86 8.87 -18.27
CA TYR A 136 -14.56 8.96 -16.85
C TYR A 136 -15.77 9.20 -15.95
N GLY A 137 -16.99 9.25 -16.52
CA GLY A 137 -18.23 9.31 -15.75
C GLY A 137 -18.43 10.61 -14.96
N ILE A 138 -17.72 11.69 -15.32
CA ILE A 138 -17.83 12.97 -14.64
C ILE A 138 -19.10 13.67 -15.12
N ASP A 139 -19.89 14.24 -14.19
CA ASP A 139 -21.07 15.03 -14.54
C ASP A 139 -20.71 16.21 -15.47
N VAL A 140 -21.62 16.59 -16.37
CA VAL A 140 -21.36 17.64 -17.38
C VAL A 140 -20.91 18.95 -16.74
N LYS A 141 -21.57 19.38 -15.67
CA LYS A 141 -21.22 20.62 -14.98
C LYS A 141 -19.85 20.52 -14.31
N ALA A 142 -19.53 19.35 -13.77
CA ALA A 142 -18.27 19.08 -13.13
C ALA A 142 -17.09 19.08 -14.13
N ALA A 143 -17.31 18.50 -15.31
CA ALA A 143 -16.35 18.54 -16.40
C ALA A 143 -16.09 19.98 -16.87
N ASP A 144 -17.14 20.79 -17.04
CA ASP A 144 -17.01 22.21 -17.42
C ASP A 144 -16.24 23.02 -16.38
N ASP A 145 -16.59 22.86 -15.11
CA ASP A 145 -15.91 23.48 -13.97
C ASP A 145 -14.41 23.13 -13.97
N ALA A 146 -14.06 21.86 -14.25
CA ALA A 146 -12.66 21.41 -14.32
C ALA A 146 -11.90 21.97 -15.53
N ILE A 147 -12.52 21.99 -16.72
CA ILE A 147 -11.91 22.52 -17.95
C ILE A 147 -11.57 23.99 -17.79
N LEU A 148 -12.50 24.78 -17.26
CA LEU A 148 -12.26 26.21 -16.96
C LEU A 148 -11.04 26.39 -16.05
N GLN A 149 -10.91 25.54 -15.03
CA GLN A 149 -9.78 25.60 -14.10
C GLN A 149 -8.46 25.15 -14.74
N VAL A 150 -8.49 24.21 -15.69
CA VAL A 150 -7.30 23.83 -16.46
C VAL A 150 -6.85 24.98 -17.34
N GLU A 151 -7.77 25.63 -18.06
CA GLU A 151 -7.45 26.79 -18.91
C GLU A 151 -6.91 27.96 -18.09
N ALA A 152 -7.48 28.20 -16.92
CA ALA A 152 -6.95 29.19 -15.98
C ALA A 152 -5.51 28.90 -15.54
N ASN A 153 -5.17 27.62 -15.31
CA ASN A 153 -3.80 27.23 -14.98
C ASN A 153 -2.84 27.40 -16.18
N LEU A 154 -3.37 27.52 -17.41
CA LEU A 154 -2.59 27.64 -18.64
C LEU A 154 -2.53 29.06 -19.22
N ALA A 155 -3.39 29.97 -18.75
CA ALA A 155 -3.55 31.31 -19.33
C ALA A 155 -2.22 32.10 -19.41
N ASP A 156 -1.36 31.97 -18.41
CA ASP A 156 -0.06 32.66 -18.34
C ASP A 156 1.13 31.77 -18.76
N SER A 157 0.85 30.62 -19.39
CA SER A 157 1.89 29.68 -19.83
C SER A 157 2.43 30.04 -21.22
N SER A 158 3.74 29.94 -21.39
CA SER A 158 4.40 30.05 -22.71
C SER A 158 4.38 28.73 -23.50
N MET A 159 3.73 27.68 -22.98
CA MET A 159 3.69 26.37 -23.61
C MET A 159 2.80 26.38 -24.87
N THR A 160 3.36 25.88 -25.98
CA THR A 160 2.64 25.68 -27.25
C THR A 160 2.26 24.22 -27.49
N GLU A 161 2.90 23.28 -26.80
CA GLU A 161 2.60 21.85 -26.84
C GLU A 161 2.59 21.23 -25.44
N MET A 162 1.70 20.27 -25.22
CA MET A 162 1.56 19.54 -23.95
C MET A 162 1.25 18.07 -24.20
N SER A 163 1.96 17.17 -23.52
CA SER A 163 1.66 15.74 -23.58
C SER A 163 0.33 15.40 -22.88
N THR A 164 -0.45 14.45 -23.42
CA THR A 164 -1.70 13.98 -22.80
C THR A 164 -1.58 13.58 -21.31
N PRO A 165 -0.52 12.88 -20.84
CA PRO A 165 -0.37 12.58 -19.41
C PRO A 165 -0.22 13.82 -18.51
N LEU A 166 0.40 14.89 -19.02
CA LEU A 166 0.52 16.15 -18.30
C LEU A 166 -0.82 16.89 -18.25
N LEU A 167 -1.58 16.89 -19.34
CA LEU A 167 -2.95 17.42 -19.38
C LEU A 167 -3.83 16.71 -18.35
N LEU A 168 -3.82 15.37 -18.31
CA LEU A 168 -4.61 14.60 -17.35
C LEU A 168 -4.21 14.90 -15.91
N SER A 169 -2.91 15.09 -15.63
CA SER A 169 -2.46 15.52 -14.30
C SER A 169 -2.97 16.92 -13.92
N LEU A 170 -3.09 17.85 -14.87
CA LEU A 170 -3.69 19.17 -14.63
C LEU A 170 -5.20 19.08 -14.42
N VAL A 171 -5.89 18.18 -15.15
CA VAL A 171 -7.30 17.87 -14.93
C VAL A 171 -7.51 17.35 -13.50
N ASP A 172 -6.70 16.39 -13.04
CA ASP A 172 -6.84 15.84 -11.69
C ASP A 172 -6.63 16.93 -10.63
N ALA A 173 -5.64 17.82 -10.82
CA ALA A 173 -5.44 18.99 -9.96
C ALA A 173 -6.63 19.97 -10.01
N ALA A 174 -7.22 20.18 -11.19
CA ALA A 174 -8.42 21.00 -11.36
C ALA A 174 -9.63 20.40 -10.65
N LEU A 175 -9.84 19.09 -10.74
CA LEU A 175 -10.89 18.36 -10.04
C LEU A 175 -10.76 18.50 -8.52
N VAL A 176 -9.54 18.39 -7.98
CA VAL A 176 -9.26 18.69 -6.56
C VAL A 176 -9.70 20.11 -6.20
N ARG A 177 -9.36 21.12 -7.01
CA ARG A 177 -9.81 22.51 -6.77
C ARG A 177 -11.32 22.67 -6.88
N CYS A 178 -11.98 21.88 -7.73
CA CYS A 178 -13.43 21.86 -7.87
C CYS A 178 -14.14 21.18 -6.68
N GLY A 179 -13.41 20.58 -5.73
CA GLY A 179 -13.95 19.81 -4.61
C GLY A 179 -14.29 18.37 -4.98
N MET A 180 -13.69 17.81 -6.03
CA MET A 180 -13.93 16.43 -6.47
C MET A 180 -12.75 15.54 -6.08
N HIS A 181 -12.44 15.52 -4.79
CA HIS A 181 -11.27 14.81 -4.25
C HIS A 181 -11.32 13.31 -4.52
N ASP A 182 -12.48 12.69 -4.30
CA ASP A 182 -12.66 11.24 -4.48
C ASP A 182 -12.44 10.82 -5.93
N ILE A 183 -13.04 11.56 -6.87
CA ILE A 183 -12.87 11.33 -8.31
C ILE A 183 -11.40 11.54 -8.72
N ALA A 184 -10.76 12.61 -8.24
CA ALA A 184 -9.36 12.88 -8.54
C ALA A 184 -8.42 11.81 -7.95
N ALA A 185 -8.74 11.29 -6.77
CA ALA A 185 -7.97 10.24 -6.09
C ALA A 185 -8.10 8.89 -6.82
N GLU A 186 -9.32 8.49 -7.20
CA GLU A 186 -9.57 7.24 -7.93
C GLU A 186 -8.87 7.22 -9.30
N ARG A 187 -8.76 8.38 -9.95
CA ARG A 187 -8.08 8.54 -11.23
C ARG A 187 -6.58 8.74 -11.14
N ALA A 188 -6.07 9.05 -9.95
CA ALA A 188 -4.69 9.47 -9.79
C ALA A 188 -3.76 8.41 -10.41
N PRO A 189 -2.88 8.78 -11.35
CA PRO A 189 -2.05 7.80 -12.02
C PRO A 189 -1.05 7.20 -11.02
N LEU A 190 -0.88 5.89 -11.07
CA LEU A 190 0.29 5.23 -10.48
C LEU A 190 1.53 5.66 -11.29
N ARG A 191 2.57 6.17 -10.61
CA ARG A 191 3.73 6.80 -11.23
C ARG A 191 5.01 6.05 -10.90
N VAL A 192 5.54 5.28 -11.82
CA VAL A 192 6.92 4.79 -11.67
C VAL A 192 7.89 5.95 -11.92
N GLU A 193 8.73 6.27 -10.93
CA GLU A 193 9.74 7.32 -11.08
C GLU A 193 10.70 6.99 -12.22
N ARG A 194 10.93 7.96 -13.11
CA ARG A 194 11.84 7.77 -14.25
C ARG A 194 13.26 7.43 -13.82
N ALA A 195 13.73 8.01 -12.71
CA ALA A 195 15.06 7.72 -12.17
C ALA A 195 15.15 6.27 -11.66
N LEU A 196 14.13 5.79 -10.94
CA LEU A 196 14.03 4.39 -10.51
C LEU A 196 13.99 3.45 -11.71
N ALA A 197 13.11 3.69 -12.68
CA ALA A 197 12.99 2.86 -13.87
C ALA A 197 14.30 2.76 -14.66
N ARG A 198 14.99 3.90 -14.87
CA ARG A 198 16.31 3.93 -15.53
C ARG A 198 17.35 3.15 -14.73
N ARG A 199 17.42 3.36 -13.41
CA ARG A 199 18.35 2.64 -12.54
C ARG A 199 18.12 1.14 -12.66
N LEU A 200 16.88 0.67 -12.54
CA LEU A 200 16.54 -0.76 -12.67
C LEU A 200 16.95 -1.33 -14.04
N LEU A 201 16.64 -0.62 -15.13
CA LEU A 201 17.02 -1.04 -16.49
C LEU A 201 18.53 -1.11 -16.70
N HIS A 202 19.33 -0.30 -15.99
CA HIS A 202 20.78 -0.30 -16.10
C HIS A 202 21.48 -1.21 -15.09
N SER A 203 20.88 -1.46 -13.92
CA SER A 203 21.52 -2.22 -12.84
C SER A 203 21.28 -3.73 -12.91
N THR A 204 20.20 -4.17 -13.57
CA THR A 204 19.88 -5.60 -13.68
C THR A 204 20.46 -6.18 -14.97
N SER A 205 21.12 -7.34 -14.88
CA SER A 205 21.59 -8.10 -16.05
C SER A 205 20.45 -8.78 -16.83
N ASP A 206 19.27 -8.90 -16.21
CA ASP A 206 18.06 -9.52 -16.78
C ASP A 206 16.94 -8.49 -16.94
N GLY A 207 16.48 -8.29 -18.17
CA GLY A 207 15.37 -7.37 -18.48
C GLY A 207 14.06 -7.74 -17.80
N GLN A 208 13.82 -9.03 -17.50
CA GLN A 208 12.64 -9.45 -16.75
C GLN A 208 12.67 -8.90 -15.32
N GLN A 209 13.84 -8.87 -14.67
CA GLN A 209 13.98 -8.31 -13.32
C GLN A 209 13.71 -6.80 -13.31
N ALA A 210 14.17 -6.06 -14.34
CA ALA A 210 13.84 -4.64 -14.48
C ALA A 210 12.32 -4.40 -14.62
N VAL A 211 11.65 -5.19 -15.45
CA VAL A 211 10.18 -5.10 -15.63
C VAL A 211 9.45 -5.41 -14.33
N VAL A 212 9.85 -6.49 -13.63
CA VAL A 212 9.26 -6.85 -12.32
C VAL A 212 9.52 -5.76 -11.29
N GLY A 213 10.71 -5.16 -11.25
CA GLY A 213 11.03 -4.06 -10.33
C GLY A 213 10.17 -2.83 -10.57
N CYS A 214 10.00 -2.41 -11.83
CA CYS A 214 9.09 -1.32 -12.19
C CYS A 214 7.64 -1.65 -11.83
N GLY A 215 7.20 -2.89 -12.07
CA GLY A 215 5.87 -3.37 -11.69
C GLY A 215 5.64 -3.33 -10.18
N ARG A 216 6.60 -3.80 -9.38
CA ARG A 216 6.55 -3.71 -7.90
C ARG A 216 6.43 -2.26 -7.43
N ALA A 217 7.17 -1.33 -8.02
CA ALA A 217 7.05 0.09 -7.65
C ALA A 217 5.65 0.67 -7.93
N ALA A 218 5.00 0.24 -9.02
CA ALA A 218 3.62 0.63 -9.31
C ALA A 218 2.62 -0.02 -8.35
N LEU A 219 2.82 -1.31 -8.02
CA LEU A 219 1.98 -2.05 -7.08
C LEU A 219 2.10 -1.51 -5.65
N GLU A 220 3.29 -1.11 -5.22
CA GLU A 220 3.52 -0.44 -3.93
C GLU A 220 2.69 0.84 -3.85
N GLN A 221 2.66 1.66 -4.91
CA GLN A 221 1.82 2.86 -4.93
C GLN A 221 0.33 2.55 -4.91
N LEU A 222 -0.10 1.48 -5.60
CA LEU A 222 -1.49 1.06 -5.57
C LEU A 222 -1.90 0.69 -4.15
N SER A 223 -1.11 -0.15 -3.47
CA SER A 223 -1.36 -0.53 -2.09
C SER A 223 -1.44 0.67 -1.16
N LEU A 224 -0.53 1.65 -1.33
CA LEU A 224 -0.49 2.88 -0.52
C LEU A 224 -1.64 3.86 -0.82
N ALA A 225 -2.22 3.80 -2.01
CA ALA A 225 -3.36 4.60 -2.41
C ALA A 225 -4.70 3.97 -1.99
N GLU A 226 -4.74 2.65 -1.82
CA GLU A 226 -5.89 1.91 -1.30
C GLU A 226 -6.06 2.12 0.22
N LYS A 227 -7.13 1.56 0.82
CA LYS A 227 -7.64 1.82 2.20
C LYS A 227 -6.64 1.46 3.34
N LEU A 228 -5.45 2.06 3.38
CA LEU A 228 -4.49 2.01 4.47
C LEU A 228 -4.71 3.17 5.44
N PRO A 229 -4.73 2.93 6.76
CA PRO A 229 -4.74 4.01 7.74
C PRO A 229 -3.53 4.93 7.55
N GLN A 230 -3.75 6.25 7.65
CA GLN A 230 -2.71 7.25 7.38
C GLN A 230 -1.42 7.04 8.21
N GLN A 231 -1.57 6.59 9.46
CA GLN A 231 -0.43 6.29 10.33
C GLN A 231 0.41 5.10 9.82
N VAL A 232 -0.24 4.06 9.30
CA VAL A 232 0.43 2.89 8.70
C VAL A 232 1.17 3.33 7.44
N THR A 233 0.50 4.07 6.56
CA THR A 233 1.11 4.63 5.35
C THR A 233 2.33 5.48 5.68
N ALA A 234 2.23 6.38 6.66
CA ALA A 234 3.32 7.25 7.06
C ALA A 234 4.54 6.47 7.59
N LEU A 235 4.33 5.43 8.41
CA LEU A 235 5.42 4.62 8.94
C LEU A 235 6.05 3.72 7.87
N TYR A 236 5.23 3.15 6.99
CA TYR A 236 5.72 2.37 5.84
C TYR A 236 6.54 3.24 4.90
N SER A 237 6.03 4.40 4.46
CA SER A 237 6.76 5.30 3.56
C SER A 237 8.08 5.83 4.14
N ARG A 238 8.22 5.87 5.47
CA ARG A 238 9.46 6.26 6.16
C ARG A 238 10.43 5.10 6.43
N GLY A 239 10.12 3.87 6.00
CA GLY A 239 10.95 2.70 6.30
C GLY A 239 10.96 2.32 7.79
N ARG A 240 9.93 2.70 8.55
CA ARG A 240 9.75 2.31 9.98
C ARG A 240 8.98 1.01 10.13
N LEU A 241 8.14 0.68 9.16
CA LEU A 241 7.24 -0.47 9.18
C LEU A 241 7.26 -1.16 7.83
N TRP A 242 7.30 -2.48 7.82
CA TRP A 242 7.14 -3.30 6.63
C TRP A 242 6.17 -4.43 6.89
N VAL A 243 5.28 -4.72 5.93
CA VAL A 243 4.35 -5.86 5.97
C VAL A 243 4.37 -6.52 4.60
N ASP A 244 4.49 -7.85 4.58
CA ASP A 244 4.60 -8.59 3.32
C ASP A 244 3.35 -8.41 2.44
N GLY A 245 3.62 -8.09 1.17
CA GLY A 245 2.61 -7.85 0.15
C GLY A 245 2.02 -6.45 0.14
N PHE A 246 2.52 -5.50 0.95
CA PHE A 246 2.20 -4.08 0.72
C PHE A 246 2.90 -3.55 -0.54
N ASP A 247 4.08 -4.07 -0.89
CA ASP A 247 4.76 -3.75 -2.16
C ASP A 247 4.23 -4.55 -3.36
N ASP A 248 3.42 -5.57 -3.12
CA ASP A 248 2.74 -6.38 -4.16
C ASP A 248 1.45 -6.97 -3.56
N PRO A 249 0.28 -6.32 -3.77
CA PRO A 249 -0.96 -6.66 -3.08
C PRO A 249 -1.44 -8.08 -3.41
N ARG A 250 -1.05 -8.60 -4.58
CA ARG A 250 -1.39 -9.97 -5.02
C ARG A 250 -0.53 -11.03 -4.36
N ARG A 251 0.62 -10.67 -3.79
CA ARG A 251 1.51 -11.62 -3.12
C ARG A 251 0.77 -12.36 -2.01
N GLY A 252 0.91 -13.67 -1.91
CA GLY A 252 0.29 -14.46 -0.84
C GLY A 252 1.25 -14.70 0.33
N SER A 253 0.73 -15.31 1.40
CA SER A 253 1.47 -15.90 2.52
C SER A 253 2.79 -16.58 2.10
N HIS A 254 3.82 -16.46 2.93
CA HIS A 254 5.04 -17.23 2.78
C HIS A 254 4.82 -18.71 3.11
N THR A 255 5.45 -19.60 2.34
CA THR A 255 5.35 -21.05 2.52
C THR A 255 6.74 -21.68 2.51
N VAL A 256 7.02 -22.52 3.50
CA VAL A 256 8.20 -23.38 3.55
C VAL A 256 7.77 -24.79 3.19
N ALA A 257 8.43 -25.41 2.22
CA ALA A 257 8.17 -26.80 1.85
C ALA A 257 9.45 -27.61 1.77
N THR A 258 9.42 -28.84 2.29
CA THR A 258 10.49 -29.82 2.08
C THR A 258 10.25 -30.61 0.81
N VAL A 259 11.30 -30.88 0.06
CA VAL A 259 11.25 -31.79 -1.09
C VAL A 259 11.68 -33.18 -0.63
N ASP A 260 10.88 -34.18 -0.97
CA ASP A 260 11.16 -35.55 -0.57
C ASP A 260 12.49 -36.05 -1.19
N GLY A 261 13.22 -36.82 -0.39
CA GLY A 261 14.50 -37.41 -0.78
C GLY A 261 14.32 -38.62 -1.70
N THR A 262 14.84 -38.54 -2.92
CA THR A 262 15.10 -39.71 -3.77
C THR A 262 16.60 -39.83 -4.05
N SER A 263 17.05 -41.01 -4.51
CA SER A 263 18.44 -41.22 -4.90
C SER A 263 18.83 -40.46 -6.18
N ASN A 264 17.85 -40.06 -6.99
CA ASN A 264 18.08 -39.32 -8.22
C ASN A 264 17.94 -37.80 -7.97
N PRO A 265 19.04 -37.02 -7.98
CA PRO A 265 18.97 -35.58 -7.73
C PRO A 265 18.10 -34.82 -8.75
N TRP A 266 17.95 -35.33 -9.98
CA TRP A 266 17.12 -34.70 -11.01
C TRP A 266 15.62 -34.82 -10.73
N GLN A 267 15.19 -35.91 -10.10
CA GLN A 267 13.80 -36.06 -9.67
C GLN A 267 13.45 -35.10 -8.54
N VAL A 268 14.36 -34.95 -7.57
CA VAL A 268 14.24 -33.96 -6.50
C VAL A 268 14.09 -32.56 -7.08
N LEU A 269 14.98 -32.17 -8.01
CA LEU A 269 14.91 -30.84 -8.63
C LEU A 269 13.61 -30.64 -9.41
N THR A 270 13.13 -31.66 -10.12
CA THR A 270 11.87 -31.58 -10.88
C THR A 270 10.67 -31.35 -9.96
N GLN A 271 10.59 -32.06 -8.83
CA GLN A 271 9.57 -31.82 -7.81
C GLN A 271 9.68 -30.41 -7.23
N ALA A 272 10.90 -29.97 -6.93
CA ALA A 272 11.18 -28.63 -6.41
C ALA A 272 10.71 -27.52 -7.37
N PHE A 273 11.00 -27.66 -8.67
CA PHE A 273 10.54 -26.74 -9.72
C PHE A 273 9.01 -26.72 -9.81
N SER A 274 8.35 -27.89 -9.74
CA SER A 274 6.89 -27.96 -9.79
C SER A 274 6.25 -27.19 -8.63
N LEU A 275 6.76 -27.38 -7.40
CA LEU A 275 6.25 -26.69 -6.22
C LEU A 275 6.51 -25.17 -6.31
N ALA A 276 7.71 -24.76 -6.73
CA ALA A 276 8.05 -23.35 -6.91
C ALA A 276 7.17 -22.67 -7.98
N ALA A 277 6.92 -23.34 -9.10
CA ALA A 277 6.05 -22.84 -10.16
C ALA A 277 4.59 -22.71 -9.70
N GLU A 278 4.09 -23.69 -8.95
CA GLU A 278 2.75 -23.64 -8.35
C GLU A 278 2.60 -22.47 -7.37
N ALA A 279 3.59 -22.26 -6.50
CA ALA A 279 3.61 -21.12 -5.58
C ALA A 279 3.59 -19.79 -6.33
N LYS A 280 4.43 -19.64 -7.37
CA LYS A 280 4.49 -18.44 -8.21
C LYS A 280 3.18 -18.15 -8.95
N ARG A 281 2.48 -19.17 -9.45
CA ARG A 281 1.14 -19.01 -10.06
C ARG A 281 0.13 -18.40 -9.09
N HIS A 282 0.26 -18.71 -7.81
CA HIS A 282 -0.57 -18.15 -6.74
C HIS A 282 0.08 -16.96 -6.04
N TRP A 283 1.11 -16.34 -6.65
CA TRP A 283 1.83 -15.18 -6.12
C TRP A 283 2.42 -15.41 -4.71
N ARG A 284 2.64 -16.65 -4.32
CA ARG A 284 3.17 -16.98 -2.99
C ARG A 284 4.67 -16.90 -2.95
N ARG A 285 5.17 -16.41 -1.83
CA ARG A 285 6.59 -16.52 -1.50
C ARG A 285 6.89 -17.92 -1.01
N MET A 286 8.02 -18.48 -1.44
CA MET A 286 8.34 -19.86 -1.13
C MET A 286 9.80 -20.04 -0.74
N SER A 287 10.02 -20.83 0.31
CA SER A 287 11.32 -21.41 0.64
C SER A 287 11.25 -22.93 0.47
N LEU A 288 12.24 -23.50 -0.20
CA LEU A 288 12.36 -24.92 -0.48
C LEU A 288 13.51 -25.51 0.31
N VAL A 289 13.26 -26.59 1.05
CA VAL A 289 14.30 -27.37 1.70
C VAL A 289 14.57 -28.61 0.86
N LEU A 290 15.74 -28.66 0.24
CA LEU A 290 16.20 -29.79 -0.54
C LEU A 290 16.83 -30.85 0.38
N PRO A 291 16.64 -32.14 0.08
CA PRO A 291 17.11 -33.24 0.92
C PRO A 291 18.64 -33.28 1.01
N PRO A 292 19.21 -33.86 2.08
CA PRO A 292 20.66 -33.93 2.27
C PRO A 292 21.42 -34.63 1.14
N SER A 293 20.74 -35.48 0.34
CA SER A 293 21.33 -36.10 -0.84
C SER A 293 21.86 -35.08 -1.85
N ILE A 294 21.20 -33.92 -2.01
CA ILE A 294 21.66 -32.86 -2.92
C ILE A 294 22.99 -32.27 -2.45
N LEU A 295 23.10 -31.95 -1.16
CA LEU A 295 24.35 -31.44 -0.59
C LEU A 295 25.47 -32.47 -0.74
N GLY A 296 25.18 -33.75 -0.48
CA GLY A 296 26.15 -34.84 -0.66
C GLY A 296 26.59 -35.05 -2.11
N HIS A 297 25.73 -34.79 -3.11
CA HIS A 297 26.16 -34.81 -4.51
C HIS A 297 27.09 -33.64 -4.85
N LEU A 298 26.79 -32.44 -4.35
CA LEU A 298 27.63 -31.25 -4.55
C LEU A 298 29.00 -31.43 -3.89
N GLU A 299 29.05 -32.00 -2.68
CA GLU A 299 30.28 -32.30 -1.95
C GLU A 299 31.17 -33.28 -2.74
N ARG A 300 30.56 -34.31 -3.34
CA ARG A 300 31.25 -35.25 -4.27
C ARG A 300 31.60 -34.65 -5.64
N GLY A 301 31.42 -33.35 -5.84
CA GLY A 301 31.83 -32.64 -7.06
C GLY A 301 30.83 -32.67 -8.21
N ALA A 302 29.53 -32.93 -7.97
CA ALA A 302 28.49 -32.88 -9.00
C ALA A 302 28.14 -31.43 -9.42
N THR A 303 29.06 -30.78 -10.13
CA THR A 303 28.93 -29.38 -10.57
C THR A 303 27.76 -29.15 -11.53
N THR A 304 27.29 -30.19 -12.22
CA THR A 304 26.12 -30.14 -13.12
C THR A 304 24.81 -29.78 -12.40
N LEU A 305 24.75 -29.93 -11.08
CA LEU A 305 23.57 -29.55 -10.28
C LEU A 305 23.54 -28.05 -9.94
N VAL A 306 24.67 -27.34 -10.06
CA VAL A 306 24.76 -25.93 -9.67
C VAL A 306 23.83 -25.06 -10.50
N GLN A 307 23.92 -25.14 -11.84
CA GLN A 307 23.08 -24.32 -12.73
C GLN A 307 21.56 -24.56 -12.53
N PRO A 308 21.06 -25.80 -12.45
CA PRO A 308 19.66 -26.07 -12.11
C PRO A 308 19.22 -25.50 -10.75
N ILE A 309 20.06 -25.62 -9.71
CA ILE A 309 19.74 -25.08 -8.37
C ILE A 309 19.72 -23.55 -8.41
N THR A 310 20.66 -22.91 -9.12
CA THR A 310 20.65 -21.45 -9.34
C THR A 310 19.39 -21.03 -10.09
N ALA A 311 18.98 -21.75 -11.14
CA ALA A 311 17.75 -21.47 -11.86
C ALA A 311 16.50 -21.63 -10.96
N LEU A 312 16.49 -22.64 -10.08
CA LEU A 312 15.43 -22.82 -9.09
C LEU A 312 15.40 -21.66 -8.07
N ALA A 313 16.57 -21.12 -7.71
CA ALA A 313 16.71 -19.99 -6.78
C ALA A 313 16.12 -18.67 -7.30
N HIS A 314 15.89 -18.55 -8.62
CA HIS A 314 15.12 -17.43 -9.19
C HIS A 314 13.62 -17.53 -8.86
N LEU A 315 13.12 -18.74 -8.56
CA LEU A 315 11.70 -18.99 -8.26
C LEU A 315 11.42 -19.06 -6.76
N ALA A 316 12.34 -19.58 -5.95
CA ALA A 316 12.17 -19.75 -4.51
C ALA A 316 13.49 -19.56 -3.76
N PHE A 317 13.45 -19.28 -2.46
CA PHE A 317 14.66 -19.35 -1.64
C PHE A 317 15.00 -20.82 -1.37
N ILE A 318 16.25 -21.23 -1.59
CA ILE A 318 16.64 -22.64 -1.51
C ILE A 318 17.49 -22.87 -0.26
N TYR A 319 17.13 -23.88 0.50
CA TYR A 319 17.93 -24.40 1.59
C TYR A 319 18.38 -25.82 1.26
N LEU A 320 19.69 -26.05 1.25
CA LEU A 320 20.26 -27.40 1.21
C LEU A 320 20.28 -27.92 2.63
N TYR A 321 19.59 -29.03 2.87
CA TYR A 321 19.55 -29.58 4.21
C TYR A 321 20.89 -30.20 4.60
N CYS A 322 21.46 -29.76 5.71
CA CYS A 322 22.64 -30.33 6.34
C CYS A 322 22.21 -31.26 7.47
N ASP A 323 22.53 -32.54 7.33
CA ASP A 323 22.21 -33.59 8.30
C ASP A 323 23.28 -33.76 9.40
N GLY A 324 24.28 -32.87 9.43
CA GLY A 324 25.43 -32.92 10.34
C GLY A 324 26.46 -34.00 9.99
N ARG A 325 26.21 -34.85 8.97
CA ARG A 325 27.16 -35.87 8.49
C ARG A 325 27.88 -35.39 7.24
N THR A 326 27.15 -34.67 6.39
CA THR A 326 27.69 -34.10 5.16
C THR A 326 28.43 -32.80 5.49
N PRO A 327 29.75 -32.69 5.21
CA PRO A 327 30.48 -31.46 5.46
C PRO A 327 29.95 -30.35 4.54
N LEU A 328 30.06 -29.11 4.99
CA LEU A 328 29.80 -27.97 4.10
C LEU A 328 30.78 -27.95 2.94
N LEU A 329 30.33 -27.38 1.83
CA LEU A 329 31.16 -27.19 0.66
C LEU A 329 32.31 -26.24 1.01
N SER A 330 33.54 -26.65 0.73
CA SER A 330 34.75 -25.84 0.93
C SER A 330 34.71 -24.53 0.12
N ARG A 331 34.00 -24.54 -1.01
CA ARG A 331 33.70 -23.36 -1.81
C ARG A 331 32.21 -23.31 -2.12
N TRP A 332 31.52 -22.29 -1.65
CA TRP A 332 30.11 -22.09 -1.94
C TRP A 332 29.90 -21.71 -3.41
N PRO A 333 29.17 -22.51 -4.22
CA PRO A 333 29.06 -22.28 -5.67
C PRO A 333 27.92 -21.33 -6.06
N PHE A 334 27.14 -20.83 -5.10
CA PHE A 334 25.95 -20.00 -5.35
C PHE A 334 26.20 -18.54 -4.94
N PRO A 335 26.45 -17.63 -5.89
CA PRO A 335 26.81 -16.25 -5.58
C PRO A 335 25.61 -15.37 -5.18
N ASP A 336 24.38 -15.73 -5.58
CA ASP A 336 23.21 -14.83 -5.48
C ASP A 336 22.58 -14.75 -4.08
N GLY A 337 23.16 -15.42 -3.06
CA GLY A 337 22.65 -15.41 -1.68
C GLY A 337 21.30 -16.08 -1.46
N ARG A 338 20.66 -16.61 -2.52
CA ARG A 338 19.34 -17.27 -2.50
C ARG A 338 19.40 -18.78 -2.26
N VAL A 339 20.60 -19.33 -2.11
CA VAL A 339 20.83 -20.71 -1.72
C VAL A 339 21.61 -20.69 -0.43
N SER A 340 21.09 -21.37 0.59
CA SER A 340 21.71 -21.46 1.91
C SER A 340 21.51 -22.85 2.53
N ILE A 341 21.68 -22.99 3.84
CA ILE A 341 21.61 -24.24 4.58
C ILE A 341 20.41 -24.28 5.52
N ALA A 342 19.74 -25.44 5.56
CA ALA A 342 18.80 -25.79 6.63
C ALA A 342 19.38 -26.89 7.52
N THR A 343 18.95 -26.97 8.78
CA THR A 343 19.42 -27.97 9.77
C THR A 343 18.28 -28.41 10.69
N TYR A 344 18.48 -29.53 11.39
CA TYR A 344 17.52 -30.06 12.38
C TYR A 344 17.37 -29.14 13.60
N ASN A 345 18.48 -28.66 14.15
CA ASN A 345 18.57 -27.87 15.37
C ASN A 345 19.50 -26.68 15.17
N ASP A 346 19.41 -25.69 16.05
CA ASP A 346 20.34 -24.57 16.05
C ASP A 346 21.77 -25.07 16.30
N ASP A 347 22.58 -25.10 15.25
CA ASP A 347 24.00 -25.44 15.30
C ASP A 347 24.83 -24.15 15.27
N PHE A 348 25.46 -23.84 16.40
CA PHE A 348 26.24 -22.62 16.58
C PHE A 348 27.46 -22.54 15.64
N LEU A 349 28.14 -23.67 15.39
CA LEU A 349 29.33 -23.69 14.54
C LEU A 349 28.95 -23.46 13.08
N LEU A 350 27.88 -24.13 12.64
CA LEU A 350 27.31 -23.95 11.31
C LEU A 350 26.82 -22.51 11.12
N LEU A 351 26.11 -21.96 12.10
CA LEU A 351 25.61 -20.59 12.05
C LEU A 351 26.76 -19.57 11.92
N ARG A 352 27.87 -19.77 12.65
CA ARG A 352 29.07 -18.93 12.52
C ARG A 352 29.69 -19.01 11.13
N GLN A 353 29.84 -20.21 10.57
CA GLN A 353 30.37 -20.39 9.21
C GLN A 353 29.48 -19.73 8.15
N LEU A 354 28.16 -19.84 8.30
CA LEU A 354 27.20 -19.18 7.41
C LEU A 354 27.24 -17.66 7.55
N GLN A 355 27.44 -17.12 8.75
CA GLN A 355 27.64 -15.68 8.95
C GLN A 355 28.90 -15.16 8.23
N GLU A 356 30.01 -15.91 8.26
CA GLU A 356 31.23 -15.58 7.52
C GLU A 356 30.96 -15.54 6.00
N MET A 357 30.09 -16.43 5.51
CA MET A 357 29.63 -16.45 4.11
C MET A 357 28.46 -15.50 3.81
N ARG A 358 27.90 -14.81 4.81
CA ARG A 358 26.68 -13.98 4.74
C ARG A 358 25.44 -14.73 4.23
N LEU A 359 25.28 -15.97 4.64
CA LEU A 359 24.17 -16.84 4.26
C LEU A 359 23.21 -17.06 5.45
N PRO A 360 21.88 -17.06 5.24
CA PRO A 360 20.91 -17.25 6.33
C PRO A 360 20.71 -18.74 6.68
N LEU A 361 20.59 -19.09 7.96
CA LEU A 361 20.27 -20.46 8.40
C LEU A 361 18.75 -20.64 8.58
N LEU A 362 18.22 -21.82 8.26
CA LEU A 362 16.88 -22.25 8.67
C LEU A 362 16.99 -23.50 9.56
N SER A 363 16.49 -23.46 10.78
CA SER A 363 16.52 -24.58 11.72
C SER A 363 15.11 -25.06 12.08
N GLY A 364 14.95 -26.36 12.30
CA GLY A 364 13.69 -26.91 12.80
C GLY A 364 13.57 -28.42 12.65
N PRO A 365 13.11 -29.14 13.68
CA PRO A 365 12.98 -30.60 13.63
C PRO A 365 11.92 -31.06 12.62
N HIS A 366 10.95 -30.21 12.33
CA HIS A 366 9.89 -30.45 11.34
C HIS A 366 10.41 -30.48 9.90
N LEU A 367 11.59 -29.90 9.61
CA LEU A 367 12.16 -29.86 8.26
C LEU A 367 12.62 -31.24 7.76
N MET A 368 12.61 -32.25 8.64
CA MET A 368 12.87 -33.67 8.32
C MET A 368 11.61 -34.54 8.34
N GLN A 369 10.48 -33.98 8.73
CA GLN A 369 9.20 -34.66 8.57
C GLN A 369 8.90 -34.57 7.07
N GLY A 370 9.12 -35.66 6.33
CA GLY A 370 8.89 -35.69 4.89
C GLY A 370 7.53 -35.09 4.52
N ASN A 371 7.46 -34.39 3.39
CA ASN A 371 6.30 -33.57 2.99
C ASN A 371 5.90 -32.44 3.96
N TYR A 372 6.81 -31.92 4.78
CA TYR A 372 6.54 -30.72 5.58
C TYR A 372 6.14 -29.54 4.68
N ARG A 373 5.02 -28.91 5.04
CA ARG A 373 4.51 -27.68 4.42
C ARG A 373 4.10 -26.71 5.53
N GLY A 374 5.00 -25.82 5.90
CA GLY A 374 4.76 -24.75 6.87
C GLY A 374 4.25 -23.50 6.18
N ARG A 375 3.22 -22.86 6.73
CA ARG A 375 2.62 -21.63 6.18
C ARG A 375 2.72 -20.48 7.17
N VAL A 376 3.35 -19.39 6.76
CA VAL A 376 3.33 -18.11 7.47
C VAL A 376 2.34 -17.21 6.76
N THR A 377 1.27 -16.83 7.45
CA THR A 377 0.16 -16.06 6.87
C THR A 377 0.60 -14.65 6.48
N VAL A 378 1.33 -13.98 7.37
CA VAL A 378 1.87 -12.63 7.14
C VAL A 378 3.22 -12.53 7.85
N GLU A 379 4.23 -12.07 7.11
CA GLU A 379 5.50 -11.61 7.68
C GLU A 379 5.50 -10.10 7.79
N SER A 380 6.06 -9.57 8.86
CA SER A 380 6.17 -8.14 9.09
C SER A 380 7.46 -7.78 9.80
N ALA A 381 7.83 -6.51 9.75
CA ALA A 381 9.04 -6.03 10.37
C ALA A 381 8.93 -4.55 10.77
N ILE A 382 9.65 -4.18 11.81
CA ILE A 382 9.73 -2.80 12.30
C ILE A 382 11.19 -2.36 12.45
N ASN A 383 11.45 -1.12 12.08
CA ASN A 383 12.73 -0.45 12.30
C ASN A 383 12.60 0.49 13.51
N ALA A 384 13.08 0.03 14.65
CA ALA A 384 13.09 0.74 15.92
C ALA A 384 14.45 1.44 16.19
N GLN A 385 15.27 1.67 15.15
CA GLN A 385 16.53 2.38 15.29
C GLN A 385 16.34 3.79 15.87
N GLY A 386 17.09 4.11 16.91
CA GLY A 386 17.01 5.40 17.61
C GLY A 386 15.80 5.56 18.52
N LEU A 387 15.05 4.48 18.81
CA LEU A 387 13.92 4.53 19.74
C LEU A 387 14.28 4.02 21.16
N GLU A 388 15.55 3.79 21.47
CA GLU A 388 15.96 3.33 22.81
C GLU A 388 15.47 4.32 23.89
N GLY A 389 14.62 3.85 24.81
CA GLY A 389 13.97 4.69 25.84
C GLY A 389 12.73 5.48 25.40
N GLU A 390 12.36 5.46 24.11
CA GLU A 390 11.23 6.21 23.54
C GLU A 390 9.92 5.39 23.52
N TYR A 391 9.44 4.99 24.70
CA TYR A 391 8.33 4.04 24.85
C TYR A 391 7.01 4.46 24.16
N SER A 392 6.66 5.74 24.18
CA SER A 392 5.44 6.24 23.51
C SER A 392 5.49 6.07 21.97
N GLN A 393 6.69 6.23 21.38
CA GLN A 393 6.90 6.00 19.96
C GLN A 393 6.84 4.50 19.63
N MET A 394 7.34 3.65 20.54
CA MET A 394 7.23 2.19 20.44
C MET A 394 5.78 1.71 20.49
N ASP A 395 4.95 2.28 21.38
CA ASP A 395 3.52 1.96 21.47
C ASP A 395 2.82 2.27 20.15
N SER A 396 3.09 3.44 19.59
CA SER A 396 2.57 3.86 18.28
C SER A 396 3.01 2.93 17.16
N LEU A 397 4.27 2.47 17.18
CA LEU A 397 4.83 1.56 16.18
C LEU A 397 4.22 0.16 16.28
N ALA A 398 4.03 -0.35 17.51
CA ALA A 398 3.40 -1.63 17.77
C ALA A 398 1.92 -1.64 17.32
N LEU A 399 1.16 -0.59 17.67
CA LEU A 399 -0.23 -0.44 17.25
C LEU A 399 -0.34 -0.39 15.71
N ALA A 400 0.53 0.37 15.05
CA ALA A 400 0.54 0.47 13.60
C ALA A 400 0.90 -0.87 12.92
N LEU A 401 1.88 -1.61 13.45
CA LEU A 401 2.24 -2.94 12.95
C LEU A 401 1.03 -3.90 13.03
N VAL A 402 0.37 -3.98 14.18
CA VAL A 402 -0.77 -4.87 14.38
C VAL A 402 -1.94 -4.47 13.48
N THR A 403 -2.20 -3.17 13.34
CA THR A 403 -3.22 -2.63 12.43
C THR A 403 -2.93 -3.03 10.98
N ALA A 404 -1.67 -2.89 10.55
CA ALA A 404 -1.24 -3.22 9.20
C ALA A 404 -1.34 -4.74 8.92
N VAL A 405 -0.93 -5.58 9.88
CA VAL A 405 -1.07 -7.05 9.77
C VAL A 405 -2.53 -7.47 9.70
N ARG A 406 -3.41 -6.88 10.51
CA ARG A 406 -4.85 -7.15 10.46
C ARG A 406 -5.43 -6.80 9.09
N LEU A 407 -5.13 -5.60 8.59
CA LEU A 407 -5.57 -5.21 7.26
C LEU A 407 -5.05 -6.19 6.21
N ARG A 408 -3.79 -6.61 6.31
CA ARG A 408 -3.23 -7.57 5.38
C ARG A 408 -3.97 -8.91 5.37
N LEU A 409 -4.38 -9.39 6.55
CA LEU A 409 -5.22 -10.58 6.66
C LEU A 409 -6.56 -10.41 5.94
N THR A 410 -7.23 -9.26 6.12
CA THR A 410 -8.49 -9.00 5.41
C THR A 410 -8.32 -8.98 3.89
N GLN A 411 -7.19 -8.49 3.38
CA GLN A 411 -6.88 -8.48 1.93
C GLN A 411 -6.64 -9.89 1.37
N LEU A 412 -6.07 -10.80 2.17
CA LEU A 412 -5.86 -12.19 1.78
C LEU A 412 -7.19 -13.00 1.76
N GLY A 413 -8.25 -12.47 2.37
CA GLY A 413 -9.59 -13.03 2.44
C GLY A 413 -9.72 -14.22 3.42
N ASP A 414 -10.97 -14.61 3.70
CA ASP A 414 -11.31 -15.74 4.57
C ASP A 414 -11.18 -17.10 3.84
N SER A 415 -10.05 -17.34 3.19
CA SER A 415 -9.81 -18.63 2.53
C SER A 415 -9.38 -19.69 3.57
N PRO A 416 -9.98 -20.90 3.57
CA PRO A 416 -9.62 -21.97 4.51
C PRO A 416 -8.15 -22.38 4.40
N VAL A 417 -7.48 -22.06 3.29
CA VAL A 417 -6.04 -22.28 3.16
C VAL A 417 -5.28 -21.55 4.31
N PHE A 418 -5.75 -20.39 4.78
CA PHE A 418 -5.06 -19.54 5.79
C PHE A 418 -5.43 -19.88 7.24
N THR A 419 -6.34 -20.84 7.46
CA THR A 419 -6.66 -21.30 8.81
C THR A 419 -5.47 -22.04 9.41
N GLY A 420 -4.91 -21.49 10.51
CA GLY A 420 -3.79 -22.10 11.25
C GLY A 420 -2.39 -21.65 10.83
N GLY A 421 -2.23 -20.63 9.97
CA GLY A 421 -0.90 -20.10 9.64
C GLY A 421 -0.37 -19.08 10.67
N GLU A 422 0.95 -18.99 10.80
CA GLU A 422 1.62 -18.12 11.79
C GLU A 422 1.70 -16.66 11.35
N LEU A 423 1.64 -15.73 12.30
CA LEU A 423 1.97 -14.32 12.08
C LEU A 423 3.34 -14.06 12.69
N ARG A 424 4.30 -13.65 11.85
CA ARG A 424 5.69 -13.44 12.30
C ARG A 424 6.07 -11.97 12.14
N PHE A 425 6.72 -11.43 13.15
CA PHE A 425 7.28 -10.08 13.07
C PHE A 425 8.75 -10.06 13.48
N ALA A 426 9.50 -9.10 12.94
CA ALA A 426 10.87 -8.86 13.34
C ALA A 426 11.13 -7.40 13.75
N ILE A 427 12.01 -7.20 14.72
CA ILE A 427 12.45 -5.88 15.21
C ILE A 427 13.90 -5.68 14.79
N PHE A 428 14.16 -4.54 14.16
CA PHE A 428 15.49 -4.06 13.77
C PHE A 428 15.85 -2.78 14.51
N GLY A 429 17.15 -2.53 14.71
CA GLY A 429 17.65 -1.24 15.19
C GLY A 429 17.72 -1.07 16.72
N LEU A 430 17.35 -2.09 17.49
CA LEU A 430 17.55 -2.13 18.95
C LEU A 430 18.55 -3.23 19.32
N PRO A 431 19.39 -3.03 20.36
CA PRO A 431 20.25 -4.09 20.86
C PRO A 431 19.44 -5.32 21.28
N LEU A 432 19.97 -6.52 21.04
CA LEU A 432 19.35 -7.75 21.53
C LEU A 432 19.31 -7.73 23.06
N ASN A 433 18.18 -8.13 23.65
CA ASN A 433 17.94 -8.15 25.10
C ASN A 433 18.02 -6.77 25.79
N SER A 434 17.83 -5.65 25.08
CA SER A 434 17.64 -4.36 25.75
C SER A 434 16.23 -4.24 26.33
N PRO A 435 16.02 -3.48 27.43
CA PRO A 435 14.69 -3.24 27.99
C PRO A 435 13.71 -2.69 26.95
N SER A 436 14.21 -1.83 26.06
CA SER A 436 13.47 -1.27 24.92
C SER A 436 13.03 -2.35 23.91
N ASN A 437 13.91 -3.30 23.60
CA ASN A 437 13.62 -4.41 22.69
C ASN A 437 12.55 -5.33 23.28
N GLU A 438 12.74 -5.75 24.54
CA GLU A 438 11.80 -6.58 25.28
C GLU A 438 10.45 -5.88 25.51
N TYR A 439 10.46 -4.57 25.71
CA TYR A 439 9.25 -3.75 25.81
C TYR A 439 8.48 -3.78 24.50
N LEU A 440 9.12 -3.42 23.39
CA LEU A 440 8.48 -3.34 22.09
C LEU A 440 7.96 -4.71 21.62
N GLU A 441 8.71 -5.78 21.85
CA GLU A 441 8.25 -7.15 21.60
C GLU A 441 6.98 -7.47 22.38
N ARG A 442 6.99 -7.23 23.70
CA ARG A 442 5.80 -7.44 24.55
C ARG A 442 4.62 -6.60 24.08
N GLN A 443 4.86 -5.34 23.70
CA GLN A 443 3.82 -4.42 23.27
C GLN A 443 3.17 -4.89 21.96
N VAL A 444 3.96 -5.34 20.97
CA VAL A 444 3.44 -5.93 19.73
C VAL A 444 2.58 -7.16 20.03
N VAL A 445 3.04 -8.04 20.91
CA VAL A 445 2.29 -9.25 21.28
C VAL A 445 0.98 -8.89 22.00
N GLN A 446 1.01 -7.95 22.94
CA GLN A 446 -0.18 -7.52 23.68
C GLN A 446 -1.20 -6.84 22.78
N GLU A 447 -0.78 -5.92 21.90
CA GLU A 447 -1.66 -5.28 20.93
C GLU A 447 -2.23 -6.30 19.92
N GLY A 448 -1.42 -7.28 19.54
CA GLY A 448 -1.85 -8.43 18.76
C GLY A 448 -3.01 -9.17 19.43
N LEU A 449 -2.83 -9.58 20.69
CA LEU A 449 -3.84 -10.31 21.46
C LEU A 449 -5.13 -9.50 21.67
N ARG A 450 -5.01 -8.19 21.97
CA ARG A 450 -6.16 -7.26 22.02
C ARG A 450 -6.90 -7.23 20.69
N SER A 451 -6.18 -7.45 19.60
CA SER A 451 -6.70 -7.50 18.25
C SER A 451 -7.17 -8.89 17.78
N GLY A 452 -7.11 -9.92 18.63
CA GLY A 452 -7.44 -11.29 18.26
C GLY A 452 -6.39 -11.97 17.38
N LEU A 453 -5.16 -11.45 17.36
CA LEU A 453 -4.03 -11.96 16.57
C LEU A 453 -2.95 -12.53 17.49
N THR A 454 -2.36 -13.66 17.10
CA THR A 454 -1.20 -14.24 17.79
C THR A 454 0.04 -14.02 16.94
N LEU A 455 0.82 -13.00 17.28
CA LEU A 455 2.09 -12.71 16.61
C LEU A 455 3.26 -13.36 17.36
N SER A 456 4.22 -13.87 16.60
CA SER A 456 5.45 -14.47 17.12
C SER A 456 6.69 -13.73 16.60
N ARG A 457 7.70 -13.58 17.45
CA ARG A 457 8.96 -12.96 17.09
C ARG A 457 9.76 -13.90 16.19
N GLY A 458 10.09 -13.44 14.98
CA GLY A 458 11.06 -14.09 14.10
C GLY A 458 12.47 -13.54 14.32
N SER A 459 13.51 -14.33 14.07
CA SER A 459 14.91 -13.91 14.19
C SER A 459 15.49 -13.28 12.92
N HIS A 460 14.80 -13.40 11.79
CA HIS A 460 15.30 -13.01 10.47
C HIS A 460 14.38 -12.01 9.78
N LEU A 461 14.99 -11.13 8.98
CA LEU A 461 14.31 -10.23 8.06
C LEU A 461 14.44 -10.78 6.65
N THR A 462 13.40 -10.63 5.86
CA THR A 462 13.47 -10.91 4.42
C THR A 462 14.33 -9.85 3.72
N GLU A 463 14.83 -10.19 2.53
CA GLU A 463 15.59 -9.27 1.67
C GLU A 463 14.81 -7.96 1.42
N GLU A 464 13.52 -8.06 1.07
CA GLU A 464 12.65 -6.90 0.84
C GLU A 464 12.40 -6.10 2.11
N ALA A 465 12.22 -6.75 3.27
CA ALA A 465 12.10 -6.04 4.53
C ALA A 465 13.37 -5.24 4.83
N CYS A 466 14.56 -5.83 4.63
CA CYS A 466 15.84 -5.13 4.79
C CYS A 466 15.97 -3.95 3.82
N VAL A 467 15.67 -4.16 2.54
CA VAL A 467 15.73 -3.09 1.51
C VAL A 467 14.77 -1.96 1.85
N HIS A 468 13.55 -2.29 2.28
CA HIS A 468 12.53 -1.28 2.61
C HIS A 468 12.86 -0.52 3.90
N LEU A 469 13.18 -1.23 4.99
CA LEU A 469 13.50 -0.60 6.28
C LEU A 469 14.84 0.17 6.24
N GLY A 470 15.74 -0.22 5.35
CA GLY A 470 17.00 0.49 5.10
C GLY A 470 16.81 1.89 4.52
N ARG A 471 15.68 2.17 3.85
CA ARG A 471 15.34 3.51 3.33
C ARG A 471 15.29 4.59 4.40
N LEU A 472 15.07 4.23 5.67
CA LEU A 472 15.11 5.18 6.78
C LEU A 472 16.50 5.86 6.92
N LEU A 473 17.55 5.21 6.40
CA LEU A 473 18.93 5.69 6.46
C LEU A 473 19.31 6.56 5.25
N GLU A 474 18.44 6.64 4.24
CA GLU A 474 18.54 7.53 3.07
C GLU A 474 17.86 8.87 3.36
#